data_AF-A0A7Y8RXM6-F1
#
_entry.id   AF-A0A7Y8RXM6-F1
#
_cell.length_a   1.000
_cell.length_b   1.000
_cell.length_c   1.000
_cell.angle_alpha   90.00
_cell.angle_beta   90.00
_cell.angle_gamma   90.00
#
_symmetry.space_group_name_H-M   'P 1'
#
loop_
_entity.id
_entity.type
_entity.pdbx_description
1 polymer ?
#
loop_
_entity_poly.entity_id
_entity_poly.type
_entity_poly.pdbx_seq_one_letter_code
_entity_poly.pdbx_strand_id
1 'polypeptide(L)'
;MSGRKVFGFLTQAFIFAVIMLVSNGIAGMLPIPIPASVIGLVLLFTLLCTKVIKLEQVESLGTALTSLIGFLFVPSGISVMNSLGVMQEYGLLIVFVIFLATVILLGATGLFSQLILTAGGKKRQAAPPETVKKTAS
;
A
#
# COMPACT_ATOMS: atom_id res chain seq x y z
N MET A 1 1.89 8.30 -29.65
CA MET A 1 1.84 6.87 -29.27
C MET A 1 3.25 6.42 -28.94
N SER A 2 3.64 6.42 -27.66
CA SER A 2 4.99 5.97 -27.26
C SER A 2 5.01 4.45 -27.32
N GLY A 3 5.90 3.89 -28.15
CA GLY A 3 6.04 2.45 -28.31
C GLY A 3 6.36 1.78 -26.97
N ARG A 4 5.44 0.93 -26.50
CA ARG A 4 5.63 0.09 -25.32
C ARG A 4 6.80 -0.85 -25.59
N LYS A 5 7.96 -0.59 -24.97
CA LYS A 5 9.03 -1.58 -24.92
C LYS A 5 8.59 -2.61 -23.88
N VAL A 6 8.37 -3.85 -24.31
CA VAL A 6 8.11 -4.96 -23.38
C VAL A 6 9.42 -5.29 -22.69
N PHE A 7 9.57 -4.87 -21.44
CA PHE A 7 10.74 -5.21 -20.63
C PHE A 7 10.62 -6.65 -20.15
N GLY A 8 11.73 -7.40 -20.23
CA GLY A 8 11.76 -8.79 -19.78
C GLY A 8 11.51 -8.88 -18.26
N PHE A 9 10.79 -9.92 -17.85
CA PHE A 9 10.48 -10.23 -16.44
C PHE A 9 11.72 -10.13 -15.53
N LEU A 10 12.86 -10.64 -15.99
CA LEU A 10 14.12 -10.62 -15.25
C LEU A 10 14.64 -9.20 -14.99
N THR A 11 14.47 -8.29 -15.94
CA THR A 11 14.83 -6.87 -15.77
C THR A 11 13.93 -6.20 -14.74
N GLN A 12 12.64 -6.50 -14.75
CA GLN A 12 11.70 -5.97 -13.76
C GLN A 12 12.03 -6.49 -12.36
N ALA A 13 12.30 -7.80 -12.22
CA ALA A 13 12.70 -8.42 -10.97
C ALA A 13 14.00 -7.80 -10.43
N PHE A 14 14.98 -7.55 -11.31
CA PHE A 14 16.22 -6.89 -10.95
C PHE A 14 15.99 -5.47 -10.42
N ILE A 15 15.09 -4.69 -11.03
CA ILE A 15 14.72 -3.35 -10.55
C ILE A 15 14.16 -3.43 -9.12
N PHE A 16 13.20 -4.32 -8.86
CA PHE A 16 12.66 -4.51 -7.51
C PHE A 16 13.74 -4.97 -6.51
N ALA A 17 14.65 -5.86 -6.92
CA ALA A 17 15.74 -6.33 -6.08
C ALA A 17 16.73 -5.21 -5.71
N VAL A 18 17.13 -4.38 -6.68
CA VAL A 18 18.02 -3.23 -6.44
C VAL A 18 17.35 -2.22 -5.50
N ILE A 19 16.07 -1.91 -5.72
CA ILE A 19 15.32 -1.00 -4.85
C ILE A 19 15.24 -1.55 -3.42
N MET A 20 14.95 -2.84 -3.25
CA MET A 20 14.94 -3.47 -1.93
C MET A 20 16.31 -3.47 -1.26
N LEU A 21 17.38 -3.73 -2.01
CA LEU A 21 18.76 -3.69 -1.50
C LEU A 21 19.13 -2.30 -0.98
N VAL A 22 18.86 -1.26 -1.79
CA VAL A 22 19.09 0.14 -1.41
C VAL A 22 18.24 0.52 -0.19
N SER A 23 16.98 0.10 -0.19
CA SER A 23 16.05 0.41 0.91
C SER A 23 16.43 -0.27 2.21
N ASN A 24 16.98 -1.49 2.14
CA ASN A 24 17.52 -2.19 3.32
C ASN A 24 18.79 -1.49 3.85
N GLY A 25 19.68 -1.04 2.95
CA GLY A 25 20.83 -0.21 3.33
C GLY A 25 20.41 1.07 4.05
N ILE A 26 19.39 1.77 3.51
CA ILE A 26 18.83 2.98 4.13
C ILE A 26 18.19 2.65 5.49
N ALA A 27 17.41 1.57 5.58
CA ALA A 27 16.77 1.14 6.82
C ALA A 27 17.80 0.86 7.93
N GLY A 28 18.95 0.28 7.58
CA GLY A 28 20.03 0.01 8.53
C GLY A 28 20.77 1.26 9.01
N MET A 29 20.71 2.37 8.27
CA MET A 29 21.31 3.66 8.67
C MET A 29 20.34 4.53 9.48
N LEU A 30 19.03 4.28 9.39
CA LEU A 30 18.04 5.03 10.16
C LEU A 30 17.96 4.49 11.60
N PRO A 31 17.96 5.37 12.63
CA PRO A 31 17.77 4.98 14.03
C PRO A 31 16.32 4.60 14.38
N ILE A 32 15.40 4.67 13.42
CA ILE A 32 13.97 4.36 13.57
C ILE A 32 13.64 3.06 12.83
N PRO A 33 12.90 2.12 13.46
CA PRO A 33 12.59 0.81 12.89
C PRO A 33 11.49 0.91 11.82
N ILE A 34 11.84 1.48 10.66
CA ILE A 34 10.97 1.50 9.49
C ILE A 34 11.27 0.26 8.63
N PRO A 35 10.27 -0.55 8.26
CA PRO A 35 10.50 -1.70 7.39
C PRO A 35 11.08 -1.25 6.04
N ALA A 36 12.12 -1.95 5.58
CA ALA A 36 12.77 -1.66 4.29
C ALA A 36 11.77 -1.64 3.12
N SER A 37 10.70 -2.45 3.18
CA SER A 37 9.63 -2.47 2.18
C SER A 37 8.90 -1.13 2.03
N VAL A 38 8.65 -0.43 3.14
CA VAL A 38 7.99 0.89 3.13
C VAL A 38 8.90 1.94 2.51
N ILE A 39 10.20 1.90 2.84
CA ILE A 39 11.21 2.77 2.23
C ILE A 39 11.30 2.50 0.73
N GLY A 40 11.31 1.24 0.31
CA GLY A 40 11.33 0.83 -1.09
C GLY A 40 10.11 1.27 -1.88
N LEU A 41 8.93 1.27 -1.26
CA LEU A 41 7.71 1.82 -1.86
C LEU A 41 7.87 3.31 -2.16
N VAL A 42 8.29 4.11 -1.17
CA VAL A 42 8.49 5.56 -1.32
C VAL A 42 9.58 5.85 -2.36
N LEU A 43 10.66 5.07 -2.34
CA LEU A 43 11.77 5.22 -3.28
C LEU A 43 11.35 4.89 -4.72
N LEU A 44 10.72 3.75 -4.96
CA LEU A 44 10.18 3.37 -6.27
C LEU A 44 9.16 4.42 -6.77
N PHE A 45 8.27 4.87 -5.90
CA PHE A 45 7.31 5.92 -6.23
C PHE A 45 7.99 7.21 -6.68
N THR A 46 9.02 7.65 -5.94
CA THR A 46 9.81 8.85 -6.29
C THR A 46 10.55 8.67 -7.63
N LEU A 47 11.09 7.49 -7.90
CA LEU A 47 11.74 7.17 -9.18
C LEU A 47 10.76 7.12 -10.37
N LEU A 48 9.50 6.75 -10.12
CA LEU A 48 8.41 6.84 -11.09
C LEU A 48 8.02 8.31 -11.36
N CYS A 49 7.87 9.12 -10.30
CA CYS A 49 7.55 10.55 -10.43
C CYS A 49 8.62 11.32 -11.21
N THR A 50 9.90 11.02 -10.96
CA THR A 50 11.05 11.61 -11.68
C THR A 50 11.23 11.05 -13.09
N LYS A 51 10.41 10.08 -13.52
CA LYS A 51 10.49 9.36 -14.81
C LYS A 51 11.84 8.68 -15.07
N VAL A 52 12.66 8.47 -14.04
CA VAL A 52 13.89 7.66 -14.14
C VAL A 52 13.53 6.21 -14.46
N ILE A 53 12.49 5.70 -13.79
CA ILE A 53 11.89 4.40 -14.07
C ILE A 53 10.53 4.64 -14.73
N LYS A 54 10.28 4.00 -15.89
CA LYS A 54 8.97 4.02 -16.55
C LYS A 54 8.07 2.96 -15.91
N LEU A 55 6.78 3.26 -15.79
CA LEU A 55 5.77 2.33 -15.25
C LEU A 55 5.85 0.94 -15.94
N GLU A 56 6.01 0.93 -17.27
CA GLU A 56 6.16 -0.28 -18.10
C GLU A 56 7.31 -1.21 -17.66
N GLN A 57 8.32 -0.69 -16.94
CA GLN A 57 9.46 -1.48 -16.44
C GLN A 57 9.17 -2.25 -15.16
N VAL A 58 8.05 -1.97 -14.47
CA VAL A 58 7.73 -2.59 -13.18
C VAL A 58 6.30 -3.12 -13.11
N GLU A 59 5.40 -2.65 -13.98
CA GLU A 59 3.97 -2.94 -13.94
C GLU A 59 3.65 -4.44 -14.10
N SER A 60 4.27 -5.13 -15.05
CA SER A 60 3.95 -6.54 -15.32
C SER A 60 4.32 -7.45 -14.13
N LEU A 61 5.54 -7.34 -13.60
CA LEU A 61 5.97 -8.08 -12.41
C LEU A 61 5.19 -7.66 -11.17
N GLY A 62 4.97 -6.36 -10.94
CA GLY A 62 4.19 -5.87 -9.81
C GLY A 62 2.75 -6.41 -9.81
N THR A 63 2.12 -6.45 -10.98
CA THR A 63 0.77 -7.02 -11.15
C THR A 63 0.75 -8.53 -10.93
N ALA A 64 1.78 -9.24 -11.41
CA ALA A 64 1.93 -10.68 -11.18
C ALA A 64 2.10 -11.00 -9.70
N LEU A 65 2.99 -10.30 -8.99
CA LEU A 65 3.20 -10.48 -7.55
C LEU A 65 1.94 -10.15 -6.74
N THR A 66 1.22 -9.10 -7.12
CA THR A 66 -0.05 -8.72 -6.46
C THR A 66 -1.12 -9.78 -6.67
N SER A 67 -1.22 -10.34 -7.89
CA SER A 67 -2.14 -11.44 -8.19
C SER A 67 -1.81 -12.72 -7.38
N LEU A 68 -0.54 -12.91 -7.02
CA LEU A 68 -0.06 -14.03 -6.21
C LEU A 68 -0.14 -13.78 -4.70
N ILE A 69 -0.61 -12.62 -4.24
CA ILE A 69 -0.55 -12.28 -2.81
C ILE A 69 -1.34 -13.29 -1.95
N GLY A 70 -2.51 -13.72 -2.42
CA GLY A 70 -3.31 -14.77 -1.76
C GLY A 70 -2.58 -16.10 -1.66
N PHE A 71 -1.82 -16.47 -2.69
CA PHE A 71 -0.98 -17.67 -2.69
C PHE A 71 0.19 -17.54 -1.72
N LEU A 72 0.84 -16.37 -1.63
CA LEU A 72 1.91 -16.09 -0.67
C LEU A 72 1.42 -16.08 0.80
N PHE A 73 0.13 -15.86 1.03
CA PHE A 73 -0.48 -15.98 2.36
C PHE A 73 -0.68 -17.43 2.81
N VAL A 74 -0.77 -18.41 1.90
CA VAL A 74 -1.00 -19.82 2.27
C VAL A 74 0.13 -20.38 3.15
N PRO A 75 1.44 -20.27 2.79
CA PRO A 75 2.53 -20.70 3.66
C PRO A 75 2.54 -19.99 5.02
N SER A 76 2.26 -18.68 5.02
CA SER A 76 2.18 -17.88 6.25
C SER A 76 1.05 -18.36 7.16
N GLY A 77 -0.12 -18.70 6.60
CA GLY A 77 -1.24 -19.26 7.34
C GLY A 77 -0.97 -20.66 7.90
N ILE A 78 -0.28 -21.52 7.15
CA ILE A 78 0.11 -22.86 7.62
C ILE A 78 1.06 -22.74 8.83
N SER A 79 1.98 -21.77 8.83
CA SER A 79 2.86 -21.52 9.99
C SER A 79 2.08 -21.17 11.26
N VAL A 80 0.97 -20.45 11.11
CA VAL A 80 0.08 -20.10 12.21
C VAL A 80 -0.65 -21.34 12.73
N MET A 81 -1.00 -22.29 11.86
CA MET A 81 -1.61 -23.55 12.28
C MET A 81 -0.67 -24.38 13.18
N ASN A 82 0.65 -24.27 13.02
CA ASN A 82 1.59 -24.94 13.91
C ASN A 82 1.62 -24.34 15.34
N SER A 83 1.00 -23.17 15.54
CA SER A 83 0.84 -22.49 16.84
C SER A 83 -0.59 -22.62 17.40
N LEU A 84 -1.32 -23.66 17.00
CA LEU A 84 -2.74 -23.88 17.33
C LEU A 84 -3.03 -23.86 18.84
N GLY A 85 -2.09 -24.29 19.69
CA GLY A 85 -2.27 -24.26 21.15
C GLY A 85 -2.47 -22.84 21.70
N VAL A 86 -1.71 -21.87 21.22
CA VAL A 86 -1.86 -20.45 21.60
C VAL A 86 -3.16 -19.87 21.04
N MET A 87 -3.55 -20.28 19.83
CA MET A 87 -4.83 -19.87 19.24
C MET A 87 -6.04 -20.44 19.96
N GLN A 88 -5.96 -21.64 20.53
CA GLN A 88 -7.09 -22.22 21.25
C GLN A 88 -7.34 -21.50 22.59
N GLU A 89 -6.28 -21.06 23.26
CA GLU A 89 -6.35 -20.37 24.55
C GLU A 89 -6.65 -18.86 24.39
N TYR A 90 -6.03 -18.19 23.42
CA TYR A 90 -6.12 -16.74 23.23
C TYR A 90 -6.83 -16.29 21.95
N GLY A 91 -7.31 -17.20 21.11
CA GLY A 91 -7.85 -16.88 19.78
C GLY A 91 -8.98 -15.86 19.80
N LEU A 92 -9.91 -16.02 20.75
CA LEU A 92 -11.03 -15.10 20.91
C LEU A 92 -10.57 -13.70 21.36
N LEU A 93 -9.56 -13.64 22.23
CA LEU A 93 -8.95 -12.38 22.67
C LEU A 93 -8.18 -11.71 21.53
N ILE A 94 -7.45 -12.47 20.72
CA ILE A 94 -6.73 -11.96 19.53
C ILE A 94 -7.71 -11.34 18.53
N VAL A 95 -8.81 -12.02 18.20
CA VAL A 95 -9.83 -11.49 17.29
C VAL A 95 -10.42 -10.19 17.82
N PHE A 96 -10.76 -10.16 19.12
CA PHE A 96 -11.28 -8.95 19.76
C PHE A 96 -10.28 -7.79 19.71
N VAL A 97 -9.01 -8.04 20.01
CA VAL A 97 -7.95 -7.02 19.96
C VAL A 97 -7.73 -6.52 18.54
N ILE A 98 -7.71 -7.40 17.53
CA ILE A 98 -7.58 -6.99 16.11
C ILE A 98 -8.76 -6.12 15.69
N PHE A 99 -9.99 -6.53 16.03
CA PHE A 99 -11.19 -5.77 15.71
C PHE A 99 -11.14 -4.38 16.35
N LEU A 100 -10.86 -4.31 17.65
CA LEU A 100 -10.80 -3.06 18.38
C LEU A 100 -9.67 -2.15 17.87
N ALA A 101 -8.48 -2.69 17.62
CA ALA A 101 -7.36 -1.96 17.04
C ALA A 101 -7.71 -1.42 15.64
N THR A 102 -8.43 -2.19 14.82
CA THR A 102 -8.89 -1.76 13.50
C THR A 102 -9.88 -0.59 13.60
N VAL A 103 -10.88 -0.70 14.48
CA VAL A 103 -11.86 0.38 14.71
C VAL A 103 -11.17 1.66 15.20
N ILE A 104 -10.25 1.54 16.16
CA ILE A 104 -9.49 2.67 16.69
C ILE A 104 -8.61 3.29 15.59
N LEU A 105 -7.89 2.47 14.81
CA LEU A 105 -7.04 2.94 13.71
C LEU A 105 -7.85 3.69 12.65
N LEU A 106 -9.01 3.15 12.24
CA LEU A 106 -9.90 3.79 11.28
C LEU A 106 -10.48 5.10 11.83
N GLY A 107 -10.91 5.11 13.10
CA GLY A 107 -11.41 6.30 13.77
C GLY A 107 -10.35 7.39 13.90
N ALA A 108 -9.15 7.05 14.35
CA ALA A 108 -8.02 7.97 14.45
C ALA A 108 -7.65 8.52 13.06
N THR A 109 -7.49 7.66 12.05
CA THR A 109 -7.18 8.09 10.67
C THR A 109 -8.25 9.04 10.13
N GLY A 110 -9.54 8.75 10.38
CA GLY A 110 -10.65 9.62 10.01
C GLY A 110 -10.61 10.98 10.72
N LEU A 111 -10.39 11.00 12.03
CA LEU A 111 -10.26 12.24 12.81
C LEU A 111 -9.05 13.06 12.39
N PHE A 112 -7.90 12.43 12.15
CA PHE A 112 -6.70 13.10 11.63
C PHE A 112 -6.96 13.73 10.26
N SER A 113 -7.64 13.00 9.36
CA SER A 113 -8.05 13.53 8.06
C SER A 113 -8.97 14.75 8.21
N GLN A 114 -9.99 14.66 9.06
CA GLN A 114 -10.89 15.78 9.33
C GLN A 114 -10.19 16.98 9.98
N LEU A 115 -9.23 16.73 10.87
CA LEU A 115 -8.45 17.77 11.54
C LEU A 115 -7.55 18.51 10.54
N ILE A 116 -6.90 17.79 9.62
CA ILE A 116 -6.12 18.38 8.51
C ILE A 116 -7.03 19.23 7.60
N LEU A 117 -8.22 18.73 7.27
CA LEU A 117 -9.18 19.45 6.42
C LEU A 117 -9.76 20.70 7.11
N THR A 118 -9.97 20.64 8.42
CA THR A 118 -10.51 21.75 9.21
C THR A 118 -9.44 22.80 9.51
N ALA A 119 -8.21 22.37 9.83
CA ALA A 119 -7.06 23.26 10.05
C ALA A 119 -6.58 23.92 8.75
N GLY A 120 -6.76 23.27 7.60
CA GLY A 120 -6.41 23.79 6.27
C GLY A 120 -7.37 24.84 5.70
N GLY A 121 -8.39 25.28 6.45
CA GLY A 121 -9.24 26.43 6.08
C GLY A 121 -10.00 26.25 4.76
N LYS A 122 -11.14 25.55 4.82
CA LYS A 122 -12.35 25.78 3.98
C LYS A 122 -12.09 26.30 2.55
N LYS A 123 -11.53 25.50 1.64
CA LYS A 123 -11.74 25.69 0.19
C LYS A 123 -11.93 24.36 -0.54
N ARG A 124 -13.17 24.20 -1.04
CA ARG A 124 -13.68 23.24 -2.05
C ARG A 124 -14.02 21.81 -1.59
N GLN A 125 -15.31 21.58 -1.38
CA GLN A 125 -16.14 20.66 -2.20
C GLN A 125 -17.62 20.78 -1.76
N ALA A 126 -18.29 21.85 -2.19
CA ALA A 126 -19.69 21.72 -2.55
C ALA A 126 -19.67 21.24 -4.00
N ALA A 127 -20.10 20.00 -4.24
CA ALA A 127 -20.38 19.54 -5.60
C ALA A 127 -21.32 20.56 -6.26
N PRO A 128 -21.08 20.99 -7.51
CA PRO A 128 -22.06 21.81 -8.22
C PRO A 128 -23.40 21.04 -8.25
N PRO A 129 -24.53 21.65 -7.86
CA PRO A 129 -25.82 21.04 -8.14
C PRO A 129 -25.91 20.88 -9.66
N GLU A 130 -26.05 19.64 -10.12
CA GLU A 130 -26.49 19.36 -11.48
C GLU A 130 -27.75 20.19 -11.71
N THR A 131 -27.60 21.21 -12.54
CA THR A 131 -28.72 21.92 -13.12
C THR A 131 -29.50 20.93 -13.97
N VAL A 132 -30.47 20.27 -13.35
CA VAL A 132 -31.62 19.65 -14.02
C VAL A 132 -32.36 20.79 -14.72
N LYS A 133 -31.85 21.15 -15.89
CA LYS A 133 -32.48 22.12 -16.78
C LYS A 133 -33.64 21.39 -17.46
N LYS A 134 -34.80 21.51 -16.82
CA LYS A 134 -36.08 21.85 -17.44
C LYS A 134 -36.76 20.73 -18.26
N THR A 135 -37.75 20.13 -17.59
CA THR A 135 -39.03 19.67 -18.16
C THR A 135 -39.59 20.65 -19.20
N ALA A 136 -40.25 20.09 -20.23
CA ALA A 136 -41.39 20.68 -20.93
C ALA A 136 -41.22 22.11 -21.48
N SER A 137 -41.00 22.20 -22.79
CA SER A 137 -41.80 23.00 -23.73
C SER A 137 -41.28 22.85 -25.15
#